data_AF-A0A9N9WIT8-F1
#
_entry.id   AF-A0A9N9WIT8-F1
#
_cell.length_a   1.000
_cell.length_b   1.000
_cell.length_c   1.000
_cell.angle_alpha   90.00
_cell.angle_beta   90.00
_cell.angle_gamma   90.00
#
_symmetry.space_group_name_H-M   'P 1'
#
loop_
_entity.id
_entity.type
_entity.pdbx_description
1 polymer ?
#
loop_
_entity_poly.entity_id
_entity_poly.type
_entity_poly.pdbx_seq_one_letter_code
_entity_poly.pdbx_strand_id
1 'polypeptide(L)'
;MAFPANFDSGAPAHQLSATRLLSSPDPSRHHLDEQNEVYPFTEDYGSRNGALRWGSRFGPAYRPSTGVLDCFNLCTARIDQYLARRKIERGVRLYNSNEQQQAVKVWLSALRGVRHRSDKFSLLGHLYQAYMDFGKYRHVLKIINAINKLESLEFAKSQLSISEELDSAPMRAEAYLNLARAHQTLGSLDRALSYARHALYNDCGGGSTAGCVHLTVAGVSLELGAFSKAMDGFQKALAAAQVHNDNTLLLQASYVYVGLSELWRRLRDCERAVACAARACDLGRGPRAADLNTRHHRTALLQMAAALRARGELGDAHDYCNVSYV
;
A
#
# COMPACT_ATOMS: atom_id res chain seq x y z
N MET A 1 -9.90 16.97 31.13
CA MET A 1 -10.43 17.00 29.75
C MET A 1 -10.94 15.62 29.42
N ALA A 2 -12.26 15.47 29.32
CA ALA A 2 -12.93 14.19 29.13
C ALA A 2 -12.80 13.72 27.67
N PHE A 3 -12.23 12.54 27.47
CA PHE A 3 -12.23 11.84 26.18
C PHE A 3 -13.58 11.11 26.03
N PRO A 4 -14.17 11.01 24.82
CA PRO A 4 -15.48 10.41 24.64
C PRO A 4 -15.45 8.90 24.95
N ALA A 5 -16.41 8.47 25.76
CA ALA A 5 -16.57 7.15 26.35
C ALA A 5 -17.35 6.17 25.44
N ASN A 6 -16.98 6.05 24.17
CA ASN A 6 -17.58 5.06 23.28
C ASN A 6 -16.53 4.01 22.89
N PHE A 7 -16.09 3.23 23.89
CA PHE A 7 -15.24 2.06 23.70
C PHE A 7 -16.02 0.73 23.78
N ASP A 8 -17.31 0.77 24.14
CA ASP A 8 -18.15 -0.41 24.34
C ASP A 8 -19.22 -0.54 23.25
N SER A 9 -18.89 -1.25 22.18
CA SER A 9 -19.85 -2.04 21.39
C SER A 9 -19.11 -2.95 20.41
N GLY A 10 -18.30 -3.84 21.00
CA GLY A 10 -17.73 -5.00 20.33
C GLY A 10 -17.38 -5.99 21.43
N ALA A 11 -17.82 -7.25 21.28
CA ALA A 11 -17.73 -8.31 22.29
C ALA A 11 -16.40 -8.30 23.08
N PRO A 12 -16.40 -8.64 24.39
CA PRO A 12 -15.22 -8.54 25.22
C PRO A 12 -14.13 -9.50 24.72
N ALA A 13 -13.06 -8.94 24.14
CA ALA A 13 -11.89 -9.67 23.65
C ALA A 13 -10.98 -10.19 24.78
N HIS A 14 -11.45 -10.22 26.03
CA HIS A 14 -10.66 -10.56 27.23
C HIS A 14 -10.62 -12.05 27.60
N GLN A 15 -10.96 -12.97 26.68
CA GLN A 15 -11.01 -14.41 27.01
C GLN A 15 -10.29 -15.33 26.00
N LEU A 16 -9.22 -14.86 25.37
CA LEU A 16 -8.35 -15.74 24.60
C LEU A 16 -7.03 -15.90 25.35
N SER A 17 -7.00 -16.85 26.27
CA SER A 17 -5.76 -17.33 26.92
C SER A 17 -4.74 -17.75 25.86
N ALA A 18 -3.45 -17.60 26.15
CA ALA A 18 -2.36 -18.00 25.25
C ALA A 18 -2.41 -19.50 24.89
N THR A 19 -3.12 -20.32 25.66
CA THR A 19 -3.45 -21.71 25.31
C THR A 19 -4.30 -21.86 24.04
N ARG A 20 -5.12 -20.87 23.64
CA ARG A 20 -5.81 -20.84 22.33
C ARG A 20 -4.91 -20.39 21.17
N LEU A 21 -3.75 -19.80 21.45
CA LEU A 21 -2.73 -19.50 20.44
C LEU A 21 -1.96 -20.77 20.03
N LEU A 22 -1.85 -21.74 20.94
CA LEU A 22 -1.13 -23.00 20.76
C LEU A 22 -1.97 -24.12 20.15
N SER A 23 -3.29 -23.97 20.04
CA SER A 23 -4.16 -24.95 19.40
C SER A 23 -4.08 -24.80 17.87
N SER A 24 -3.11 -25.47 17.25
CA SER A 24 -3.13 -25.76 15.81
C SER A 24 -4.30 -26.70 15.47
N PRO A 25 -5.03 -26.52 14.35
CA PRO A 25 -5.76 -27.63 13.75
C PRO A 25 -4.74 -28.61 13.15
N ASP A 26 -4.84 -29.88 13.53
CA ASP A 26 -3.99 -30.96 13.04
C ASP A 26 -3.86 -30.98 11.51
N PRO A 27 -2.65 -31.21 10.96
CA PRO A 27 -2.45 -31.41 9.55
C PRO A 27 -2.62 -32.90 9.25
N SER A 28 -3.80 -33.32 8.81
CA SER A 28 -3.87 -34.63 8.15
C SER A 28 -4.94 -34.71 7.06
N ARG A 29 -4.41 -35.02 5.87
CA ARG A 29 -5.05 -35.66 4.72
C ARG A 29 -6.12 -34.86 3.99
N HIS A 30 -5.72 -34.18 2.91
CA HIS A 30 -6.31 -34.44 1.60
C HIS A 30 -5.26 -34.34 0.50
N HIS A 31 -5.38 -35.26 -0.45
CA HIS A 31 -4.43 -35.63 -1.47
C HIS A 31 -4.18 -34.52 -2.49
N LEU A 32 -2.95 -34.53 -3.02
CA LEU A 32 -2.56 -33.92 -4.29
C LEU A 32 -3.46 -34.46 -5.39
N ASP A 33 -4.15 -33.57 -6.11
CA ASP A 33 -4.48 -33.78 -7.52
C ASP A 33 -4.05 -32.54 -8.29
N GLU A 34 -3.05 -32.75 -9.14
CA GLU A 34 -2.61 -31.85 -10.19
C GLU A 34 -3.72 -31.72 -11.23
N GLN A 35 -4.29 -30.52 -11.40
CA GLN A 35 -4.96 -30.15 -12.65
C GLN A 35 -4.53 -28.75 -13.07
N ASN A 36 -3.68 -28.72 -14.09
CA ASN A 36 -3.43 -27.58 -14.96
C ASN A 36 -4.75 -27.12 -15.59
N GLU A 37 -5.31 -26.01 -15.11
CA GLU A 37 -6.33 -25.27 -15.85
C GLU A 37 -5.78 -23.92 -16.30
N VAL A 38 -5.22 -23.98 -17.51
CA VAL A 38 -5.04 -22.85 -18.42
C VAL A 38 -6.43 -22.25 -18.66
N TYR A 39 -6.68 -21.03 -18.18
CA TYR A 39 -7.88 -20.28 -18.53
C TYR A 39 -7.87 -19.96 -20.04
N PRO A 40 -8.82 -20.49 -20.83
CA PRO A 40 -9.02 -20.06 -22.22
C PRO A 40 -9.89 -18.81 -22.22
N PHE A 41 -9.43 -17.79 -22.93
CA PHE A 41 -10.22 -16.60 -23.24
C PHE A 41 -11.32 -17.00 -24.25
N THR A 42 -12.57 -17.14 -23.80
CA THR A 42 -13.72 -17.42 -24.66
C THR A 42 -14.34 -16.13 -25.17
N GLU A 43 -14.18 -15.87 -26.46
CA GLU A 43 -15.07 -15.05 -27.28
C GLU A 43 -16.31 -15.87 -27.64
N ASP A 44 -17.51 -15.29 -27.47
CA ASP A 44 -18.77 -15.75 -28.07
C ASP A 44 -19.77 -14.58 -28.00
N TYR A 45 -20.70 -14.34 -28.92
CA TYR A 45 -20.82 -14.50 -30.36
C TYR A 45 -22.07 -13.65 -30.71
N GLY A 46 -22.08 -12.99 -31.87
CA GLY A 46 -23.21 -12.18 -32.33
C GLY A 46 -23.34 -12.25 -33.85
N SER A 47 -23.66 -13.44 -34.34
CA SER A 47 -23.84 -13.83 -35.74
C SER A 47 -24.59 -12.83 -36.63
N ARG A 48 -24.06 -12.62 -37.85
CA ARG A 48 -24.87 -12.67 -39.07
C ARG A 48 -24.04 -13.00 -40.32
N ASN A 49 -24.18 -14.25 -40.74
CA ASN A 49 -24.17 -14.81 -42.11
C ASN A 49 -23.44 -14.05 -43.23
N GLY A 50 -22.56 -14.78 -43.94
CA GLY A 50 -22.28 -14.45 -45.33
C GLY A 50 -21.02 -15.10 -45.86
N ALA A 51 -21.20 -16.18 -46.62
CA ALA A 51 -20.16 -16.98 -47.24
C ALA A 51 -19.15 -16.18 -48.09
N LEU A 52 -17.92 -16.72 -48.08
CA LEU A 52 -16.83 -16.57 -49.04
C LEU A 52 -17.26 -16.06 -50.43
N ARG A 53 -16.78 -14.86 -50.79
CA ARG A 53 -16.48 -14.52 -52.18
C ARG A 53 -15.24 -13.62 -52.21
N TRP A 54 -14.12 -14.23 -52.56
CA TRP A 54 -12.90 -13.54 -52.95
C TRP A 54 -13.20 -12.75 -54.23
N GLY A 55 -12.97 -11.45 -54.20
CA GLY A 55 -13.18 -10.55 -55.34
C GLY A 55 -14.34 -9.58 -55.11
N SER A 56 -14.02 -8.30 -55.23
CA SER A 56 -14.95 -7.15 -55.27
C SER A 56 -15.38 -6.55 -53.93
N ARG A 57 -14.46 -5.83 -53.26
CA ARG A 57 -14.84 -4.74 -52.34
C ARG A 57 -13.78 -3.62 -52.23
N PHE A 58 -13.10 -3.28 -53.33
CA PHE A 58 -12.46 -1.97 -53.46
C PHE A 58 -13.53 -0.93 -53.84
N GLY A 59 -14.38 -0.57 -52.87
CA GLY A 59 -14.95 0.78 -52.81
C GLY A 59 -13.84 1.74 -52.34
N PRO A 60 -13.95 3.06 -52.60
CA PRO A 60 -12.81 3.96 -52.49
C PRO A 60 -12.23 3.85 -51.08
N ALA A 61 -11.00 3.34 -51.03
CA ALA A 61 -10.22 3.31 -49.81
C ALA A 61 -10.23 4.74 -49.28
N TYR A 62 -10.84 4.95 -48.11
CA TYR A 62 -10.48 6.10 -47.31
C TYR A 62 -9.00 5.90 -46.98
N ARG A 63 -8.13 6.38 -47.87
CA ARG A 63 -6.69 6.46 -47.62
C ARG A 63 -6.60 7.37 -46.41
N PRO A 64 -6.19 6.90 -45.22
CA PRO A 64 -5.64 7.84 -44.29
C PRO A 64 -4.47 8.45 -45.05
N SER A 65 -4.44 9.76 -45.21
CA SER A 65 -3.32 10.50 -45.82
C SER A 65 -2.10 10.48 -44.90
N THR A 66 -1.77 9.32 -44.33
CA THR A 66 -0.62 9.08 -43.48
C THR A 66 0.40 8.37 -44.36
N GLY A 67 1.51 9.05 -44.66
CA GLY A 67 2.56 8.49 -45.50
C GLY A 67 3.14 7.20 -44.91
N VAL A 68 3.87 6.42 -45.71
CA VAL A 68 4.61 5.23 -45.22
C VAL A 68 5.52 5.58 -44.04
N LEU A 69 6.04 6.82 -44.04
CA LEU A 69 6.80 7.40 -42.94
C LEU A 69 5.96 7.60 -41.66
N ASP A 70 4.69 7.99 -41.78
CA ASP A 70 3.79 8.13 -40.62
C ASP A 70 3.43 6.77 -40.04
N CYS A 71 3.20 5.76 -40.88
CA CYS A 71 3.02 4.38 -40.42
C CYS A 71 4.29 3.84 -39.71
N PHE A 72 5.48 4.13 -40.24
CA PHE A 72 6.74 3.77 -39.62
C PHE A 72 6.96 4.49 -38.28
N ASN A 73 6.64 5.79 -38.22
CA ASN A 73 6.70 6.60 -36.99
C ASN A 73 5.71 6.11 -35.92
N LEU A 74 4.50 5.69 -36.33
CA LEU A 74 3.52 5.09 -35.41
C LEU A 74 3.95 3.71 -34.92
N CYS A 75 4.54 2.87 -35.79
CA CYS A 75 5.04 1.56 -35.41
C CYS A 75 6.24 1.66 -34.47
N THR A 76 7.20 2.53 -34.77
CA THR A 76 8.36 2.79 -33.90
C THR A 76 7.93 3.37 -32.56
N ALA A 77 6.98 4.31 -32.53
CA ALA A 77 6.44 4.84 -31.27
C ALA A 77 5.74 3.77 -30.40
N ARG A 78 5.01 2.83 -31.02
CA ARG A 78 4.39 1.69 -30.31
C ARG A 78 5.43 0.72 -29.75
N ILE A 79 6.48 0.43 -30.51
CA ILE A 79 7.58 -0.44 -30.07
C ILE A 79 8.36 0.23 -28.92
N ASP A 80 8.68 1.51 -29.05
CA ASP A 80 9.35 2.30 -28.01
C ASP A 80 8.55 2.31 -26.71
N GLN A 81 7.22 2.48 -26.81
CA GLN A 81 6.33 2.42 -25.66
C GLN A 81 6.32 1.02 -25.01
N TYR A 82 6.21 -0.04 -25.81
CA TYR A 82 6.25 -1.40 -25.31
C TYR A 82 7.58 -1.70 -24.58
N LEU A 83 8.70 -1.28 -25.16
CA LEU A 83 10.02 -1.40 -24.54
C LEU A 83 10.13 -0.58 -23.26
N ALA A 84 9.53 0.62 -23.21
CA ALA A 84 9.49 1.45 -22.01
C ALA A 84 8.71 0.76 -20.87
N ARG A 85 7.51 0.23 -21.15
CA ARG A 85 6.73 -0.53 -20.15
C ARG A 85 7.49 -1.73 -19.62
N ARG A 86 8.12 -2.50 -20.51
CA ARG A 86 8.93 -3.67 -20.13
C ARG A 86 10.14 -3.29 -19.26
N LYS A 87 10.73 -2.10 -19.47
CA LYS A 87 11.77 -1.54 -18.58
C LYS A 87 11.23 -1.17 -17.21
N ILE A 88 10.03 -0.58 -17.14
CA ILE A 88 9.36 -0.25 -15.86
C ILE A 88 9.13 -1.52 -15.05
N GLU A 89 8.54 -2.55 -15.66
CA GLU A 89 8.28 -3.87 -15.05
C GLU A 89 9.56 -4.58 -14.61
N ARG A 90 10.63 -4.48 -15.41
CA ARG A 90 11.96 -4.99 -15.00
C ARG A 90 12.45 -4.28 -13.74
N GLY A 91 12.29 -2.95 -13.67
CA GLY A 91 12.64 -2.19 -12.48
C GLY A 91 11.83 -2.61 -11.25
N VAL A 92 10.53 -2.88 -11.39
CA VAL A 92 9.68 -3.40 -10.30
C VAL A 92 10.17 -4.77 -9.81
N ARG A 93 10.53 -5.67 -10.72
CA ARG A 93 11.10 -6.98 -10.35
C ARG A 93 12.41 -6.84 -9.58
N LEU A 94 13.31 -5.97 -10.03
CA LEU A 94 14.57 -5.68 -9.33
C LEU A 94 14.33 -5.05 -7.96
N TYR A 95 13.30 -4.21 -7.84
CA TYR A 95 12.93 -3.59 -6.58
C TYR A 95 12.46 -4.65 -5.56
N ASN A 96 11.63 -5.59 -6.02
CA ASN A 96 11.13 -6.70 -5.21
C ASN A 96 12.23 -7.71 -4.85
N SER A 97 13.28 -7.85 -5.67
CA SER A 97 14.45 -8.69 -5.38
C SER A 97 15.47 -8.02 -4.45
N ASN A 98 15.10 -6.94 -3.75
CA ASN A 98 15.98 -6.12 -2.88
C ASN A 98 17.13 -5.38 -3.59
N GLU A 99 17.16 -5.32 -4.92
CA GLU A 99 18.16 -4.58 -5.70
C GLU A 99 17.72 -3.14 -5.99
N GLN A 100 17.32 -2.42 -4.93
CA GLN A 100 16.66 -1.12 -5.01
C GLN A 100 17.46 -0.05 -5.79
N GLN A 101 18.79 -0.02 -5.63
CA GLN A 101 19.64 0.95 -6.34
C GLN A 101 19.67 0.71 -7.85
N GLN A 102 19.64 -0.55 -8.28
CA GLN A 102 19.63 -0.90 -9.69
C GLN A 102 18.25 -0.61 -10.30
N ALA A 103 17.18 -0.92 -9.57
CA ALA A 103 15.81 -0.59 -9.97
C ALA A 103 15.65 0.90 -10.27
N VAL A 104 16.14 1.77 -9.39
CA VAL A 104 16.07 3.23 -9.59
C VAL A 104 16.88 3.69 -10.80
N LYS A 105 18.08 3.14 -11.05
CA LYS A 105 18.84 3.44 -12.27
C LYS A 105 18.07 3.06 -13.54
N VAL A 106 17.44 1.88 -13.54
CA VAL A 106 16.61 1.41 -14.65
C VAL A 106 15.41 2.34 -14.86
N TRP A 107 14.71 2.72 -13.79
CA TRP A 107 13.57 3.62 -13.86
C TRP A 107 13.94 5.03 -14.33
N LEU A 108 15.05 5.62 -13.85
CA LEU A 108 15.55 6.91 -14.33
C LEU A 108 15.93 6.85 -15.81
N SER A 109 16.51 5.74 -16.27
CA SER A 109 16.79 5.53 -17.70
C SER A 109 15.51 5.41 -18.54
N ALA A 110 14.46 4.80 -17.99
CA ALA A 110 13.16 4.65 -18.64
C ALA A 110 12.43 5.99 -18.75
N LEU A 111 12.57 6.89 -17.75
CA LEU A 111 11.87 8.18 -17.70
C LEU A 111 12.11 9.05 -18.94
N ARG A 112 13.30 8.97 -19.56
CA ARG A 112 13.64 9.72 -20.78
C ARG A 112 12.92 9.19 -22.03
N GLY A 113 12.47 7.94 -22.03
CA GLY A 113 11.87 7.27 -23.19
C GLY A 113 10.34 7.12 -23.11
N VAL A 114 9.72 7.35 -21.94
CA VAL A 114 8.27 7.18 -21.77
C VAL A 114 7.52 8.39 -22.35
N ARG A 115 6.73 8.14 -23.40
CA ARG A 115 5.90 9.15 -24.07
C ARG A 115 4.47 9.22 -23.51
N HIS A 116 3.92 8.08 -23.10
CA HIS A 116 2.56 8.03 -22.55
C HIS A 116 2.51 8.60 -21.14
N ARG A 117 1.59 9.54 -20.92
CA ARG A 117 1.42 10.26 -19.64
C ARG A 117 1.02 9.32 -18.50
N SER A 118 0.14 8.35 -18.75
CA SER A 118 -0.24 7.33 -17.76
C SER A 118 0.94 6.45 -17.32
N ASP A 119 1.72 5.91 -18.27
CA ASP A 119 2.91 5.11 -17.95
C ASP A 119 3.97 5.97 -17.21
N LYS A 120 4.10 7.24 -17.58
CA LYS A 120 4.99 8.21 -16.92
C LYS A 120 4.55 8.46 -15.48
N PHE A 121 3.24 8.57 -15.23
CA PHE A 121 2.68 8.72 -13.90
C PHE A 121 3.04 7.52 -13.01
N SER A 122 2.82 6.28 -13.48
CA SER A 122 3.15 5.08 -12.71
C SER A 122 4.66 4.98 -12.42
N LEU A 123 5.50 5.31 -13.40
CA LEU A 123 6.95 5.34 -13.23
C LEU A 123 7.39 6.36 -12.18
N LEU A 124 6.81 7.56 -12.18
CA LEU A 124 7.07 8.58 -11.17
C LEU A 124 6.63 8.12 -9.78
N GLY A 125 5.52 7.39 -9.67
CA GLY A 125 5.07 6.79 -8.41
C GLY A 125 6.05 5.75 -7.87
N HIS A 126 6.60 4.89 -8.73
CA HIS A 126 7.63 3.93 -8.34
C HIS A 126 8.94 4.60 -7.89
N LEU A 127 9.38 5.63 -8.62
CA LEU A 127 10.53 6.44 -8.22
C LEU A 127 10.28 7.11 -6.86
N TYR A 128 9.14 7.79 -6.69
CA TYR A 128 8.72 8.38 -5.43
C TYR A 128 8.83 7.38 -4.27
N GLN A 129 8.22 6.20 -4.40
CA GLN A 129 8.21 5.19 -3.34
C GLN A 129 9.64 4.71 -3.01
N ALA A 130 10.49 4.51 -4.02
CA ALA A 130 11.88 4.11 -3.81
C ALA A 130 12.69 5.16 -3.02
N TYR A 131 12.52 6.43 -3.35
CA TYR A 131 13.19 7.53 -2.64
C TYR A 131 12.69 7.70 -1.21
N MET A 132 11.38 7.51 -0.98
CA MET A 132 10.80 7.48 0.36
C MET A 132 11.33 6.32 1.21
N ASP A 133 11.58 5.16 0.60
CA ASP A 133 12.13 4.00 1.31
C ASP A 133 13.64 4.11 1.56
N PHE A 134 14.43 4.69 0.64
CA PHE A 134 15.85 4.99 0.90
C PHE A 134 16.05 5.91 2.11
N GLY A 135 15.13 6.86 2.33
CA GLY A 135 15.13 7.72 3.51
C GLY A 135 14.98 6.97 4.84
N LYS A 136 14.40 5.76 4.84
CA LYS A 136 14.23 4.90 6.03
C LYS A 136 15.47 4.06 6.35
N TYR A 137 16.20 3.60 5.34
CA TYR A 137 17.33 2.68 5.52
C TYR A 137 18.70 3.35 5.62
N ARG A 138 18.86 4.58 5.09
CA ARG A 138 20.14 5.31 5.17
C ARG A 138 20.16 6.28 6.35
N HIS A 139 20.52 5.76 7.52
CA HIS A 139 20.90 6.58 8.69
C HIS A 139 22.22 7.37 8.47
N VAL A 140 22.97 7.11 7.40
CA VAL A 140 24.40 7.48 7.35
C VAL A 140 24.68 8.90 6.85
N LEU A 141 23.75 9.60 6.17
CA LEU A 141 23.93 11.03 5.87
C LEU A 141 22.60 11.79 5.88
N LYS A 142 22.45 12.73 6.81
CA LYS A 142 21.34 13.71 6.84
C LYS A 142 21.16 14.43 5.49
N ILE A 143 22.26 14.71 4.79
CA ILE A 143 22.28 15.38 3.49
C ILE A 143 21.64 14.51 2.40
N ILE A 144 22.02 13.23 2.31
CA ILE A 144 21.46 12.31 1.31
C ILE A 144 19.95 12.10 1.56
N ASN A 145 19.54 12.01 2.83
CA ASN A 145 18.12 11.90 3.17
C ASN A 145 17.34 13.19 2.80
N ALA A 146 17.92 14.37 3.02
CA ALA A 146 17.31 15.63 2.60
C ALA A 146 17.17 15.74 1.07
N ILE A 147 18.20 15.37 0.31
CA ILE A 147 18.15 15.36 -1.17
C ILE A 147 17.06 14.40 -1.65
N ASN A 148 17.01 13.18 -1.10
CA ASN A 148 16.00 12.19 -1.47
C ASN A 148 14.56 12.65 -1.20
N LYS A 149 14.33 13.40 -0.12
CA LYS A 149 13.01 13.98 0.20
C LYS A 149 12.61 15.11 -0.75
N LEU A 150 13.58 15.88 -1.24
CA LEU A 150 13.33 16.92 -2.24
C LEU A 150 13.00 16.29 -3.60
N GLU A 151 13.76 15.28 -4.02
CA GLU A 151 13.49 14.55 -5.27
C GLU A 151 12.12 13.83 -5.21
N SER A 152 11.76 13.22 -4.09
CA SER A 152 10.43 12.61 -3.94
C SER A 152 9.29 13.64 -4.05
N LEU A 153 9.49 14.84 -3.51
CA LEU A 153 8.54 15.95 -3.67
C LEU A 153 8.38 16.36 -5.15
N GLU A 154 9.48 16.45 -5.91
CA GLU A 154 9.45 16.79 -7.33
C GLU A 154 8.72 15.75 -8.17
N PHE A 155 8.94 14.46 -7.90
CA PHE A 155 8.20 13.38 -8.56
C PHE A 155 6.71 13.43 -8.23
N ALA A 156 6.33 13.66 -6.97
CA ALA A 156 4.94 13.78 -6.56
C ALA A 156 4.24 15.00 -7.18
N LYS A 157 4.93 16.16 -7.29
CA LYS A 157 4.40 17.34 -8.02
C LYS A 157 4.23 17.06 -9.51
N SER A 158 5.18 16.33 -10.11
CA SER A 158 5.09 15.92 -11.51
C SER A 158 3.91 14.96 -11.75
N GLN A 159 3.65 14.04 -10.81
CA GLN A 159 2.46 13.19 -10.85
C GLN A 159 1.18 14.02 -10.79
N LEU A 160 1.12 15.04 -9.91
CA LEU A 160 -0.05 15.91 -9.81
C LEU A 160 -0.34 16.63 -11.13
N SER A 161 0.67 17.26 -11.74
CA SER A 161 0.52 17.92 -13.04
C SER A 161 -0.01 16.97 -14.13
N ILE A 162 0.51 15.73 -14.19
CA ILE A 162 0.02 14.74 -15.14
C ILE A 162 -1.44 14.34 -14.84
N SER A 163 -1.80 14.19 -13.56
CA SER A 163 -3.17 13.82 -13.17
C SER A 163 -4.20 14.92 -13.46
N GLU A 164 -3.79 16.18 -13.41
CA GLU A 164 -4.60 17.34 -13.82
C GLU A 164 -4.77 17.38 -15.34
N GLU A 165 -3.70 17.17 -16.11
CA GLU A 165 -3.74 17.10 -17.58
C GLU A 165 -4.65 15.96 -18.10
N LEU A 166 -4.65 14.82 -17.41
CA LEU A 166 -5.44 13.64 -17.79
C LEU A 166 -6.87 13.67 -17.22
N ASP A 167 -7.22 14.70 -16.45
CA ASP A 167 -8.47 14.84 -15.72
C ASP A 167 -8.93 13.57 -14.96
N SER A 168 -7.97 12.85 -14.36
CA SER A 168 -8.24 11.58 -13.69
C SER A 168 -8.30 11.76 -12.17
N ALA A 169 -9.51 11.70 -11.62
CA ALA A 169 -9.76 11.75 -10.17
C ALA A 169 -8.93 10.73 -9.34
N PRO A 170 -8.83 9.44 -9.70
CA PRO A 170 -8.02 8.49 -8.93
C PRO A 170 -6.52 8.78 -8.99
N MET A 171 -6.01 9.23 -10.13
CA MET A 171 -4.61 9.64 -10.26
C MET A 171 -4.32 10.91 -9.45
N ARG A 172 -5.28 11.85 -9.37
CA ARG A 172 -5.18 13.03 -8.50
C ARG A 172 -5.14 12.64 -7.03
N ALA A 173 -6.01 11.71 -6.60
CA ALA A 173 -6.03 11.22 -5.23
C ALA A 173 -4.68 10.60 -4.82
N GLU A 174 -4.10 9.77 -5.68
CA GLU A 174 -2.77 9.18 -5.44
C GLU A 174 -1.65 10.24 -5.40
N ALA A 175 -1.65 11.20 -6.33
CA ALA A 175 -0.66 12.28 -6.34
C ALA A 175 -0.72 13.13 -5.07
N TYR A 176 -1.93 13.49 -4.61
CA TYR A 176 -2.12 14.21 -3.35
C TYR A 176 -1.69 13.38 -2.13
N LEU A 177 -1.94 12.07 -2.11
CA LEU A 177 -1.43 11.18 -1.08
C LEU A 177 0.10 11.18 -1.02
N ASN A 178 0.77 11.09 -2.17
CA ASN A 178 2.23 11.11 -2.24
C ASN A 178 2.81 12.45 -1.77
N LEU A 179 2.15 13.57 -2.12
CA LEU A 179 2.50 14.89 -1.60
C LEU A 179 2.30 14.99 -0.09
N ALA A 180 1.19 14.46 0.45
CA ALA A 180 0.92 14.46 1.88
C ALA A 180 2.03 13.72 2.66
N ARG A 181 2.38 12.51 2.22
CA ARG A 181 3.46 11.70 2.81
C ARG A 181 4.83 12.36 2.67
N ALA A 182 5.12 13.00 1.54
CA ALA A 182 6.37 13.75 1.36
C ALA A 182 6.47 14.91 2.37
N HIS A 183 5.41 15.71 2.50
CA HIS A 183 5.35 16.81 3.45
C HIS A 183 5.41 16.36 4.91
N GLN A 184 4.81 15.22 5.26
CA GLN A 184 4.97 14.60 6.58
C GLN A 184 6.45 14.32 6.86
N THR A 185 7.17 13.65 5.94
CA THR A 185 8.60 13.34 6.16
C THR A 185 9.51 14.57 6.20
N LEU A 186 9.08 15.68 5.59
CA LEU A 186 9.76 16.98 5.66
C LEU A 186 9.41 17.77 6.94
N GLY A 187 8.47 17.29 7.77
CA GLY A 187 8.00 17.97 8.98
C GLY A 187 7.00 19.09 8.74
N SER A 188 6.52 19.26 7.50
CA SER A 188 5.48 20.25 7.16
C SER A 188 4.08 19.68 7.39
N LEU A 189 3.73 19.45 8.66
CA LEU A 189 2.54 18.69 9.06
C LEU A 189 1.21 19.32 8.61
N ASP A 190 1.08 20.66 8.66
CA ASP A 190 -0.14 21.34 8.19
C ASP A 190 -0.40 21.15 6.70
N ARG A 191 0.67 21.23 5.89
CA ARG A 191 0.59 20.97 4.45
C ARG A 191 0.25 19.51 4.17
N ALA A 192 0.83 18.58 4.94
CA ALA A 192 0.52 17.16 4.83
C ALA A 192 -0.98 16.89 5.05
N LEU A 193 -1.59 17.49 6.07
CA LEU A 193 -3.04 17.38 6.30
C LEU A 193 -3.87 18.02 5.19
N SER A 194 -3.46 19.17 4.65
CA SER A 194 -4.16 19.81 3.53
C SER A 194 -4.18 18.91 2.30
N TYR A 195 -3.03 18.35 1.92
CA TYR A 195 -2.95 17.45 0.77
C TYR A 195 -3.70 16.13 1.02
N ALA A 196 -3.63 15.58 2.23
CA ALA A 196 -4.43 14.40 2.56
C ALA A 196 -5.94 14.66 2.45
N ARG A 197 -6.41 15.86 2.82
CA ARG A 197 -7.81 16.26 2.59
C ARG A 197 -8.13 16.35 1.10
N HIS A 198 -7.26 16.97 0.30
CA HIS A 198 -7.43 17.01 -1.15
C HIS A 198 -7.48 15.62 -1.78
N ALA A 199 -6.69 14.66 -1.28
CA ALA A 199 -6.76 13.27 -1.72
C ALA A 199 -8.15 12.66 -1.44
N LEU A 200 -8.73 12.87 -0.24
CA LEU A 200 -10.06 12.36 0.12
C LEU A 200 -11.22 13.04 -0.64
N TYR A 201 -11.04 14.29 -1.10
CA TYR A 201 -12.04 14.96 -1.93
C TYR A 201 -12.10 14.42 -3.35
N ASN A 202 -11.02 13.80 -3.82
CA ASN A 202 -11.01 13.12 -5.11
C ASN A 202 -11.50 11.68 -4.95
N ASP A 203 -12.07 11.12 -6.01
CA ASP A 203 -12.40 9.69 -6.03
C ASP A 203 -11.11 8.89 -5.91
N CYS A 204 -10.99 8.11 -4.84
CA CYS A 204 -9.81 7.30 -4.56
C CYS A 204 -9.70 6.06 -5.47
N GLY A 205 -10.67 5.83 -6.38
CA GLY A 205 -10.60 4.78 -7.42
C GLY A 205 -10.55 3.36 -6.86
N GLY A 206 -10.93 3.19 -5.59
CA GLY A 206 -10.76 1.99 -4.78
C GLY A 206 -10.42 2.35 -3.34
N GLY A 207 -10.85 1.56 -2.35
CA GLY A 207 -10.67 1.94 -0.95
C GLY A 207 -9.27 1.72 -0.37
N SER A 208 -8.34 1.06 -1.08
CA SER A 208 -6.95 0.93 -0.62
C SER A 208 -6.25 2.31 -0.55
N THR A 209 -6.43 3.16 -1.56
CA THR A 209 -5.91 4.54 -1.57
C THR A 209 -6.51 5.38 -0.43
N ALA A 210 -7.83 5.33 -0.26
CA ALA A 210 -8.52 6.03 0.84
C ALA A 210 -8.02 5.57 2.21
N GLY A 211 -7.80 4.26 2.38
CA GLY A 211 -7.21 3.68 3.58
C GLY A 211 -5.80 4.20 3.86
N CYS A 212 -4.94 4.28 2.84
CA CYS A 212 -3.61 4.87 2.95
C CYS A 212 -3.64 6.37 3.31
N VAL A 213 -4.61 7.12 2.78
CA VAL A 213 -4.81 8.53 3.16
C VAL A 213 -5.20 8.65 4.61
N HIS A 214 -6.13 7.82 5.10
CA HIS A 214 -6.52 7.80 6.51
C HIS A 214 -5.36 7.43 7.44
N LEU A 215 -4.50 6.47 7.06
CA LEU A 215 -3.27 6.18 7.80
C LEU A 215 -2.32 7.38 7.84
N THR A 216 -2.17 8.10 6.73
CA THR A 216 -1.31 9.29 6.64
C THR A 216 -1.84 10.40 7.54
N VAL A 217 -3.15 10.69 7.48
CA VAL A 217 -3.81 11.67 8.37
C VAL A 217 -3.59 11.30 9.84
N ALA A 218 -3.72 10.03 10.17
CA ALA A 218 -3.56 9.54 11.52
C ALA A 218 -2.11 9.64 12.01
N GLY A 219 -1.14 9.30 11.16
CA GLY A 219 0.30 9.48 11.44
C GLY A 219 0.66 10.94 11.68
N VAL A 220 0.22 11.85 10.80
CA VAL A 220 0.44 13.30 10.97
C VAL A 220 -0.25 13.83 12.23
N SER A 221 -1.46 13.36 12.53
CA SER A 221 -2.18 13.74 13.75
C SER A 221 -1.45 13.26 15.02
N LEU A 222 -0.82 12.10 14.97
CA LEU A 222 0.00 11.58 16.07
C LEU A 222 1.26 12.42 16.28
N GLU A 223 1.94 12.83 15.21
CA GLU A 223 3.09 13.74 15.28
C GLU A 223 2.72 15.13 15.83
N LEU A 224 1.50 15.59 15.58
CA LEU A 224 0.94 16.82 16.16
C LEU A 224 0.43 16.65 17.61
N GLY A 225 0.45 15.43 18.16
CA GLY A 225 -0.09 15.14 19.50
C GLY A 225 -1.63 15.11 19.58
N ALA A 226 -2.33 15.14 18.45
CA ALA A 226 -3.79 15.06 18.36
C ALA A 226 -4.27 13.60 18.39
N PHE A 227 -4.14 12.94 19.55
CA PHE A 227 -4.38 11.50 19.71
C PHE A 227 -5.79 11.04 19.33
N SER A 228 -6.84 11.82 19.63
CA SER A 228 -8.22 11.48 19.26
C SER A 228 -8.40 11.40 17.74
N LYS A 229 -7.92 12.41 17.02
CA LYS A 229 -7.98 12.45 15.55
C LYS A 229 -7.13 11.34 14.92
N ALA A 230 -6.00 11.01 15.53
CA ALA A 230 -5.18 9.87 15.11
C ALA A 230 -5.98 8.56 15.23
N MET A 231 -6.69 8.34 16.34
CA MET A 231 -7.55 7.16 16.53
C MET A 231 -8.65 7.05 15.48
N ASP A 232 -9.37 8.14 15.23
CA ASP A 232 -10.43 8.15 14.24
C ASP A 232 -9.89 7.83 12.84
N GLY A 233 -8.72 8.38 12.49
CA GLY A 233 -8.06 8.08 11.22
C GLY A 233 -7.62 6.63 11.10
N PHE A 234 -7.03 6.04 12.15
CA PHE A 234 -6.62 4.63 12.13
C PHE A 234 -7.82 3.67 12.05
N GLN A 235 -8.93 3.97 12.72
CA GLN A 235 -10.15 3.17 12.62
C GLN A 235 -10.75 3.21 11.20
N LYS A 236 -10.77 4.39 10.57
CA LYS A 236 -11.23 4.53 9.18
C LYS A 236 -10.34 3.78 8.19
N ALA A 237 -9.02 3.82 8.39
CA ALA A 237 -8.08 3.05 7.59
C ALA A 237 -8.29 1.53 7.75
N LEU A 238 -8.54 1.06 8.97
CA LEU A 238 -8.81 -0.35 9.24
C LEU A 238 -10.12 -0.81 8.57
N ALA A 239 -11.18 -0.02 8.67
CA ALA A 239 -12.45 -0.31 8.02
C ALA A 239 -12.26 -0.43 6.49
N ALA A 240 -11.50 0.50 5.89
CA ALA A 240 -11.16 0.44 4.47
C ALA A 240 -10.37 -0.83 4.11
N ALA A 241 -9.40 -1.23 4.94
CA ALA A 241 -8.59 -2.43 4.75
C ALA A 241 -9.42 -3.72 4.79
N GLN A 242 -10.39 -3.79 5.70
CA GLN A 242 -11.29 -4.95 5.84
C GLN A 242 -12.24 -5.08 4.65
N VAL A 243 -12.83 -3.96 4.19
CA VAL A 243 -13.74 -3.96 3.03
C VAL A 243 -13.03 -4.44 1.76
N HIS A 244 -11.75 -4.10 1.59
CA HIS A 244 -10.97 -4.42 0.38
C HIS A 244 -10.07 -5.65 0.53
N ASN A 245 -10.08 -6.30 1.70
CA ASN A 245 -9.22 -7.43 2.06
C ASN A 245 -7.73 -7.18 1.75
N ASP A 246 -7.26 -5.95 1.99
CA ASP A 246 -5.88 -5.53 1.71
C ASP A 246 -4.97 -5.85 2.90
N ASN A 247 -4.25 -6.97 2.79
CA ASN A 247 -3.32 -7.45 3.81
C ASN A 247 -2.20 -6.44 4.11
N THR A 248 -1.76 -5.66 3.13
CA THR A 248 -0.66 -4.69 3.33
C THR A 248 -1.13 -3.56 4.24
N LEU A 249 -2.35 -3.08 4.00
CA LEU A 249 -2.97 -2.03 4.81
C LEU A 249 -3.30 -2.53 6.22
N LEU A 250 -3.76 -3.77 6.37
CA LEU A 250 -3.97 -4.41 7.67
C LEU A 250 -2.67 -4.50 8.49
N LEU A 251 -1.55 -4.87 7.85
CA LEU A 251 -0.24 -4.92 8.50
C LEU A 251 0.25 -3.54 8.92
N GLN A 252 0.06 -2.51 8.09
CA GLN A 252 0.40 -1.13 8.45
C GLN A 252 -0.44 -0.64 9.64
N ALA A 253 -1.74 -0.96 9.67
CA ALA A 253 -2.60 -0.66 10.79
C ALA A 253 -2.16 -1.38 12.08
N SER A 254 -1.77 -2.67 11.98
CA SER A 254 -1.22 -3.42 13.12
C SER A 254 0.02 -2.73 13.70
N TYR A 255 0.97 -2.30 12.86
CA TYR A 255 2.18 -1.60 13.32
C TYR A 255 1.89 -0.31 14.08
N VAL A 256 0.86 0.42 13.67
CA VAL A 256 0.41 1.61 14.39
C VAL A 256 -0.10 1.26 15.79
N TYR A 257 -0.94 0.22 15.91
CA TYR A 257 -1.48 -0.21 17.21
C TYR A 257 -0.37 -0.67 18.16
N VAL A 258 0.70 -1.28 17.64
CA VAL A 258 1.94 -1.58 18.39
C VAL A 258 2.61 -0.31 18.92
N GLY A 259 2.70 0.75 18.10
CA GLY A 259 3.23 2.04 18.55
C GLY A 259 2.36 2.72 19.62
N LEU A 260 1.03 2.62 19.47
CA LEU A 260 0.08 3.16 20.43
C LEU A 260 0.07 2.40 21.76
N SER A 261 0.20 1.07 21.73
CA SER A 261 0.30 0.28 22.96
C SER A 261 1.53 0.69 23.77
N GLU A 262 2.66 0.91 23.09
CA GLU A 262 3.88 1.41 23.74
C GLU A 262 3.69 2.81 24.33
N LEU A 263 2.99 3.71 23.61
CA LEU A 263 2.67 5.04 24.12
C LEU A 263 1.80 4.97 25.38
N TRP A 264 0.70 4.23 25.36
CA TRP A 264 -0.21 4.09 26.50
C TRP A 264 0.48 3.43 27.70
N ARG A 265 1.35 2.46 27.44
CA ARG A 265 2.18 1.84 28.47
C ARG A 265 3.10 2.85 29.13
N ARG A 266 3.72 3.77 28.37
CA ARG A 266 4.52 4.88 28.93
C ARG A 266 3.68 5.88 29.73
N LEU A 267 2.44 6.10 29.32
CA LEU A 267 1.46 6.93 30.05
C LEU A 267 0.86 6.22 31.28
N ARG A 268 1.24 4.96 31.55
CA ARG A 268 0.72 4.08 32.61
C ARG A 268 -0.77 3.74 32.51
N ASP A 269 -1.38 3.94 31.35
CA ASP A 269 -2.74 3.50 31.05
C ASP A 269 -2.69 2.06 30.52
N CYS A 270 -2.64 1.11 31.45
CA CYS A 270 -2.38 -0.30 31.12
C CYS A 270 -3.56 -0.96 30.39
N GLU A 271 -4.80 -0.55 30.67
CA GLU A 271 -6.00 -1.09 30.02
C GLU A 271 -6.00 -0.79 28.52
N ARG A 272 -5.76 0.49 28.16
CA ARG A 272 -5.70 0.89 26.75
C ARG A 272 -4.49 0.31 26.03
N ALA A 273 -3.36 0.14 26.73
CA ALA A 273 -2.19 -0.50 26.18
C ALA A 273 -2.47 -1.97 25.77
N VAL A 274 -3.12 -2.73 26.65
CA VAL A 274 -3.52 -4.12 26.37
C VAL A 274 -4.55 -4.16 25.24
N ALA A 275 -5.55 -3.29 25.23
CA ALA A 275 -6.54 -3.24 24.16
C ALA A 275 -5.91 -2.95 22.78
N CYS A 276 -4.94 -2.04 22.71
CA CYS A 276 -4.21 -1.75 21.47
C CYS A 276 -3.33 -2.92 21.04
N ALA A 277 -2.61 -3.55 21.97
CA ALA A 277 -1.74 -4.69 21.68
C ALA A 277 -2.55 -5.93 21.23
N ALA A 278 -3.72 -6.18 21.83
CA ALA A 278 -4.64 -7.24 21.42
C ALA A 278 -5.12 -7.03 19.98
N ARG A 279 -5.61 -5.82 19.65
CA ARG A 279 -6.00 -5.48 18.27
C ARG A 279 -4.83 -5.65 17.29
N ALA A 280 -3.62 -5.26 17.67
CA ALA A 280 -2.43 -5.46 16.82
C ALA A 280 -2.17 -6.94 16.55
N CYS A 281 -2.33 -7.81 17.55
CA CYS A 281 -2.17 -9.26 17.43
C CYS A 281 -3.26 -9.87 16.53
N ASP A 282 -4.52 -9.46 16.70
CA ASP A 282 -5.64 -9.97 15.90
C ASP A 282 -5.50 -9.60 14.42
N LEU A 283 -5.11 -8.35 14.14
CA LEU A 283 -4.81 -7.90 12.77
C LEU A 283 -3.58 -8.61 12.20
N GLY A 284 -2.59 -8.89 13.05
CA GLY A 284 -1.43 -9.70 12.71
C GLY A 284 -1.72 -11.18 12.50
N ARG A 285 -2.95 -11.67 12.72
CA ARG A 285 -3.37 -13.07 12.49
C ARG A 285 -4.17 -13.30 11.21
N GLY A 286 -4.34 -12.28 10.35
CA GLY A 286 -5.28 -12.27 9.21
C GLY A 286 -5.36 -13.56 8.34
N PRO A 287 -6.37 -13.66 7.46
CA PRO A 287 -6.94 -14.92 6.92
C PRO A 287 -5.99 -15.89 6.16
N ARG A 288 -4.72 -15.54 5.94
CA ARG A 288 -3.69 -16.44 5.40
C ARG A 288 -2.57 -16.60 6.42
N ALA A 289 -2.69 -17.63 7.23
CA ALA A 289 -1.76 -17.95 8.32
C ALA A 289 -0.34 -18.34 7.86
N ALA A 290 -0.12 -18.58 6.56
CA ALA A 290 1.10 -19.18 6.04
C ALA A 290 2.32 -18.26 6.01
N ASP A 291 2.15 -16.93 5.90
CA ASP A 291 3.27 -15.97 5.77
C ASP A 291 3.53 -15.14 7.05
N LEU A 292 2.83 -15.45 8.16
CA LEU A 292 2.70 -14.55 9.31
C LEU A 292 3.90 -14.47 10.25
N ASN A 293 5.00 -15.18 9.97
CA ASN A 293 6.23 -15.11 10.78
C ASN A 293 7.07 -13.84 10.50
N THR A 294 6.41 -12.76 10.08
CA THR A 294 7.06 -11.47 9.87
C THR A 294 7.42 -10.85 11.21
N ARG A 295 8.53 -10.09 11.22
CA ARG A 295 8.95 -9.24 12.35
C ARG A 295 7.80 -8.47 13.02
N HIS A 296 6.75 -8.14 12.26
CA HIS A 296 5.58 -7.39 12.70
C HIS A 296 4.69 -8.17 13.67
N HIS A 297 4.43 -9.46 13.40
CA HIS A 297 3.67 -10.31 14.31
C HIS A 297 4.42 -10.50 15.63
N ARG A 298 5.72 -10.78 15.56
CA ARG A 298 6.59 -10.88 16.76
C ARG A 298 6.60 -9.59 17.57
N THR A 299 6.68 -8.43 16.92
CA THR A 299 6.61 -7.15 17.65
C THR A 299 5.27 -6.93 18.34
N ALA A 300 4.16 -7.37 17.74
CA ALA A 300 2.84 -7.28 18.36
C ALA A 300 2.73 -8.18 19.61
N LEU A 301 3.20 -9.43 19.52
CA LEU A 301 3.25 -10.36 20.65
C LEU A 301 4.12 -9.83 21.81
N LEU A 302 5.29 -9.28 21.50
CA LEU A 302 6.18 -8.69 22.51
C LEU A 302 5.55 -7.46 23.19
N GLN A 303 4.85 -6.61 22.43
CA GLN A 303 4.12 -5.48 23.02
C GLN A 303 2.95 -5.95 23.89
N MET A 304 2.27 -7.03 23.52
CA MET A 304 1.23 -7.64 24.33
C MET A 304 1.79 -8.13 25.67
N ALA A 305 2.90 -8.88 25.64
CA ALA A 305 3.58 -9.32 26.85
C ALA A 305 4.02 -8.14 27.74
N ALA A 306 4.55 -7.07 27.14
CA ALA A 306 4.96 -5.87 27.86
C ALA A 306 3.76 -5.13 28.50
N ALA A 307 2.63 -5.07 27.81
CA ALA A 307 1.40 -4.45 28.32
C ALA A 307 0.78 -5.26 29.47
N LEU A 308 0.70 -6.59 29.33
CA LEU A 308 0.20 -7.49 30.38
C LEU A 308 1.09 -7.49 31.62
N ARG A 309 2.41 -7.45 31.43
CA ARG A 309 3.37 -7.29 32.53
C ARG A 309 3.17 -5.97 33.27
N ALA A 310 2.88 -4.87 32.56
CA ALA A 310 2.59 -3.57 33.18
C ALA A 310 1.26 -3.60 33.97
N ARG A 311 0.30 -4.43 33.56
CA ARG A 311 -0.97 -4.67 34.28
C ARG A 311 -0.82 -5.58 35.50
N GLY A 312 0.24 -6.39 35.56
CA GLY A 312 0.51 -7.33 36.67
C GLY A 312 0.17 -8.79 36.36
N GLU A 313 -0.26 -9.11 35.14
CA GLU A 313 -0.61 -10.47 34.71
C GLU A 313 0.61 -11.21 34.16
N LEU A 314 1.46 -11.68 35.08
CA LEU A 314 2.75 -12.27 34.73
C LEU A 314 2.65 -13.63 34.04
N GLY A 315 1.59 -14.40 34.31
CA GLY A 315 1.34 -15.71 33.68
C GLY A 315 1.11 -15.58 32.18
N ASP A 316 0.07 -14.83 31.80
CA ASP A 316 -0.24 -14.59 30.39
C ASP A 316 0.93 -13.90 29.66
N ALA A 317 1.60 -12.93 30.31
CA ALA A 317 2.76 -12.26 29.74
C ALA A 317 3.92 -13.23 29.42
N HIS A 318 4.12 -14.27 30.22
CA HIS A 318 5.13 -15.29 29.97
C HIS A 318 4.78 -16.13 28.74
N ASP A 319 3.51 -16.52 28.61
CA ASP A 319 3.06 -17.32 27.47
C ASP A 319 3.21 -16.55 26.14
N TYR A 320 2.85 -15.26 26.12
CA TYR A 320 3.05 -14.42 24.94
C TYR A 320 4.54 -14.23 24.58
N CYS A 321 5.43 -14.17 25.57
CA CYS A 321 6.88 -14.19 25.32
C CYS A 321 7.30 -15.49 24.64
N ASN A 322 6.86 -16.64 25.15
CA ASN A 322 7.23 -17.95 24.62
C ASN A 322 6.78 -18.13 23.16
N VAL A 323 5.57 -17.69 22.82
CA VAL A 323 5.05 -17.74 21.43
C VAL A 323 5.85 -16.84 20.49
N SER A 324 6.45 -15.74 20.98
CA SER A 324 7.22 -14.82 20.13
C SER A 324 8.61 -15.35 19.70
N TYR A 325 9.17 -16.32 20.44
CA TYR A 325 10.51 -16.89 20.21
C TYR A 325 10.52 -18.11 19.28
N VAL A 326 9.35 -18.65 18.94
CA VAL A 326 9.17 -19.76 17.99
C VAL A 326 9.11 -19.22 16.54
#